data_AF-A0A958XV14-F1
#
_entry.id   AF-A0A958XV14-F1
#
_cell.length_a   1.000
_cell.length_b   1.000
_cell.length_c   1.000
_cell.angle_alpha   90.00
_cell.angle_beta   90.00
_cell.angle_gamma   90.00
#
_symmetry.space_group_name_H-M   'P 1'
#
loop_
_entity.id
_entity.type
_entity.pdbx_description
1 polymer ?
#
loop_
_entity_poly.entity_id
_entity_poly.type
_entity_poly.pdbx_seq_one_letter_code
_entity_poly.pdbx_strand_id
1 'polypeptide(L)'
;IILSTQATALDHRTEAWLYDHMVEVNRQWARITPDAALMEYAVFDSDRARIQKHLELVEQNLRNRDAGSLSPAQLSRRTHHLDVLHTYWQTGVFPTNHYHAHRQPYFRDNYDVLCAVGYLLWEDGQTTLVDRINRENNYAYIAELAAQYPAIGSWAEENGFTVEELAWIQPGYPAIQPDYKHWGSGLNTGGRINVMAVNGNAESLLFVAGSFDKIDGVAANSIAAWDGAGWHTLGNGVIGEIYDMEYIQFNNKLIVVGDFYLPGDPSKQNVALWDGNNWTGLQTGDMGGKVLTLSTSFYDLYIGGDFTMLNGQPAKNAGKAKSEFNGTYTWVFTDVISVDSTVRCITRNGDYVLFGGDFTHTSVNNPSGNQLTVNHMAYWYYDNWHTEFTNQLPSITAAYIENGYVVCGIQDPQVVLFFNTAGIWNMFYGMHKYATNLEDAIRGFFRYGDYLYAYGNISGGDFSLGSGLFKVWVELNQASAVTIANGEVWAAIGFQNSIYLAGNFDELHGLPYPEGMARIQLPPVGVNDQTLPVEVIASAHNLRLQHDALAYTTQLEVFDLQGRLINRQTLKPGDLETNIDAGQWSAGLYVWHLRNQSGAMSGKWMVTP
;
A
#
# COMPACT_ATOMS: atom_id res chain seq x y z
N ILE A 1 -7.85 37.84 17.44
CA ILE A 1 -6.96 36.93 18.23
C ILE A 1 -7.90 36.19 19.16
N ILE A 2 -8.43 35.03 18.80
CA ILE A 2 -7.72 33.76 18.65
C ILE A 2 -8.14 33.08 17.33
N LEU A 3 -7.14 32.64 16.57
CA LEU A 3 -7.28 31.80 15.38
C LEU A 3 -7.86 30.44 15.81
N SER A 4 -8.92 29.99 15.14
CA SER A 4 -9.51 28.68 15.35
C SER A 4 -8.52 27.60 14.93
N THR A 5 -7.92 26.94 15.92
CA THR A 5 -7.37 25.59 15.76
C THR A 5 -8.52 24.69 15.27
N GLN A 6 -8.36 24.02 14.13
CA GLN A 6 -9.27 22.95 13.74
C GLN A 6 -9.30 21.94 14.88
N ALA A 7 -10.47 21.77 15.52
CA ALA A 7 -10.63 20.76 16.56
C ALA A 7 -10.38 19.38 15.93
N THR A 8 -9.47 18.62 16.54
CA THR A 8 -9.20 17.23 16.20
C THR A 8 -10.48 16.39 16.34
N ALA A 9 -10.77 15.52 15.38
CA ALA A 9 -11.93 14.63 15.41
C ALA A 9 -11.93 13.76 16.68
N LEU A 10 -13.11 13.53 17.27
CA LEU A 10 -13.22 12.76 18.51
C LEU A 10 -13.03 11.26 18.25
N ASP A 11 -11.96 10.68 18.80
CA ASP A 11 -11.72 9.24 18.70
C ASP A 11 -12.75 8.44 19.53
N HIS A 12 -13.21 7.32 18.97
CA HIS A 12 -14.24 6.47 19.56
C HIS A 12 -13.86 5.87 20.94
N ARG A 13 -12.56 5.73 21.24
CA ARG A 13 -12.05 5.24 22.53
C ARG A 13 -11.86 6.33 23.57
N THR A 14 -12.06 7.60 23.20
CA THR A 14 -11.98 8.71 24.14
C THR A 14 -13.22 8.72 25.03
N GLU A 15 -13.01 8.75 26.35
CA GLU A 15 -14.09 8.97 27.31
C GLU A 15 -14.59 10.41 27.17
N ALA A 16 -15.81 10.55 26.65
CA ALA A 16 -16.45 11.84 26.40
C ALA A 16 -17.96 11.69 26.60
N TRP A 17 -18.71 12.79 26.60
CA TRP A 17 -20.17 12.70 26.66
C TRP A 17 -20.69 11.95 25.43
N LEU A 18 -21.72 11.13 25.63
CA LEU A 18 -22.39 10.41 24.55
C LEU A 18 -22.85 11.40 23.47
N TYR A 19 -23.32 12.59 23.86
CA TYR A 19 -23.63 13.69 22.97
C TYR A 19 -22.51 14.00 21.96
N ASP A 20 -21.28 14.18 22.43
CA ASP A 20 -20.15 14.55 21.58
C ASP A 20 -19.82 13.43 20.57
N HIS A 21 -19.89 12.17 21.02
CA HIS A 21 -19.76 11.01 20.13
C HIS A 21 -20.87 10.96 19.07
N MET A 22 -22.09 11.32 19.42
CA MET A 22 -23.21 11.34 18.47
C MET A 22 -23.08 12.49 17.45
N VAL A 23 -22.64 13.67 17.90
CA VAL A 23 -22.34 14.81 17.01
C VAL A 23 -21.21 14.47 16.04
N GLU A 24 -20.19 13.74 16.49
CA GLU A 24 -19.09 13.25 15.67
C GLU A 24 -19.58 12.30 14.56
N VAL A 25 -20.48 11.35 14.87
CA VAL A 25 -21.05 10.42 13.87
C VAL A 25 -21.97 11.15 12.88
N ASN A 26 -22.82 12.04 13.39
CA ASN A 26 -23.79 12.78 12.60
C ASN A 26 -24.07 14.17 13.20
N ARG A 27 -23.78 15.22 12.43
CA ARG A 27 -23.97 16.62 12.86
C ARG A 27 -25.41 17.01 13.17
N GLN A 28 -26.42 16.21 12.81
CA GLN A 28 -27.81 16.48 13.19
C GLN A 28 -28.01 16.55 14.72
N TRP A 29 -27.22 15.80 15.50
CA TRP A 29 -27.27 15.85 16.97
C TRP A 29 -26.93 17.24 17.54
N ALA A 30 -26.15 18.05 16.82
CA ALA A 30 -25.82 19.42 17.24
C ALA A 30 -27.02 20.38 17.20
N ARG A 31 -28.16 19.95 16.60
CA ARG A 31 -29.38 20.75 16.47
C ARG A 31 -30.36 20.58 17.63
N ILE A 32 -30.10 19.64 18.54
CA ILE A 32 -30.96 19.40 19.70
C ILE A 32 -30.28 19.84 21.00
N THR A 33 -31.09 20.10 22.01
CA THR A 33 -30.61 20.20 23.40
C THR A 33 -30.49 18.78 23.96
N PRO A 34 -29.30 18.35 24.43
CA PRO A 34 -29.12 17.00 24.95
C PRO A 34 -29.92 16.80 26.24
N ASP A 35 -30.54 15.63 26.37
CA ASP A 35 -31.15 15.19 27.62
C ASP A 35 -30.12 14.58 28.57
N ALA A 36 -30.57 14.13 29.75
CA ALA A 36 -29.67 13.56 30.75
C ALA A 36 -28.92 12.31 30.25
N ALA A 37 -29.54 11.49 29.40
CA ALA A 37 -28.92 10.27 28.88
C ALA A 37 -27.79 10.58 27.89
N LEU A 38 -27.93 11.63 27.07
CA LEU A 38 -26.87 12.11 26.18
C LEU A 38 -25.71 12.78 26.93
N MET A 39 -25.93 13.21 28.18
CA MET A 39 -24.90 13.80 29.04
C MET A 39 -24.18 12.78 29.93
N GLU A 40 -24.35 11.48 29.68
CA GLU A 40 -23.56 10.42 30.29
C GLU A 40 -22.23 10.21 29.54
N TYR A 41 -21.15 9.88 30.25
CA TYR A 41 -19.87 9.55 29.63
C TYR A 41 -19.93 8.19 28.94
N ALA A 42 -19.32 8.09 27.77
CA ALA A 42 -19.26 6.88 26.96
C ALA A 42 -17.88 6.68 26.33
N VAL A 43 -17.54 5.41 26.12
CA VAL A 43 -16.38 4.91 25.38
C VAL A 43 -16.87 3.76 24.49
N PHE A 44 -16.36 3.67 23.27
CA PHE A 44 -16.72 2.61 22.33
C PHE A 44 -15.49 1.80 21.93
N ASP A 45 -15.64 0.48 21.88
CA ASP A 45 -14.55 -0.44 21.47
C ASP A 45 -14.19 -0.31 19.98
N SER A 46 -15.13 0.17 19.17
CA SER A 46 -14.94 0.40 17.73
C SER A 46 -15.86 1.51 17.22
N ASP A 47 -15.49 2.12 16.09
CA ASP A 47 -16.39 3.08 15.43
C ASP A 47 -17.69 2.41 14.94
N ARG A 48 -17.65 1.11 14.63
CA ARG A 48 -18.84 0.32 14.33
C ARG A 48 -19.83 0.35 15.49
N ALA A 49 -19.37 0.06 16.72
CA ALA A 49 -20.22 0.11 17.92
C ALA A 49 -20.79 1.52 18.15
N ARG A 50 -19.99 2.56 17.87
CA ARG A 50 -20.41 3.97 17.93
C ARG A 50 -21.52 4.28 16.91
N ILE A 51 -21.42 3.79 15.67
CA ILE A 51 -22.46 3.94 14.65
C ILE A 51 -23.72 3.13 15.00
N GLN A 52 -23.60 1.93 15.57
CA GLN A 52 -24.76 1.16 16.05
C GLN A 52 -25.51 1.94 17.12
N LYS A 53 -24.80 2.53 18.09
CA LYS A 53 -25.40 3.36 19.13
C LYS A 53 -26.12 4.59 18.56
N HIS A 54 -25.50 5.23 17.57
CA HIS A 54 -26.13 6.33 16.83
C HIS A 54 -27.46 5.92 16.21
N LEU A 55 -27.49 4.83 15.43
CA LEU A 55 -28.70 4.39 14.74
C LEU A 55 -29.77 3.88 15.71
N GLU A 56 -29.39 3.23 16.81
CA GLU A 56 -30.30 2.84 17.89
C GLU A 56 -31.04 4.07 18.45
N LEU A 57 -30.30 5.12 18.81
CA LEU A 57 -30.89 6.34 19.37
C LEU A 57 -31.74 7.10 18.34
N VAL A 58 -31.33 7.13 17.07
CA VAL A 58 -32.14 7.70 15.98
C VAL A 58 -33.45 6.94 15.84
N GLU A 59 -33.42 5.61 15.77
CA GLU A 59 -34.61 4.78 15.66
C GLU A 59 -35.58 5.02 16.84
N GLN A 60 -35.07 5.00 18.08
CA GLN A 60 -35.86 5.26 19.28
C GLN A 60 -36.55 6.64 19.23
N ASN A 61 -35.81 7.68 18.84
CA ASN A 61 -36.38 9.02 18.67
C ASN A 61 -37.47 9.05 17.59
N LEU A 62 -37.26 8.38 16.46
CA LEU A 62 -38.23 8.36 15.35
C LEU A 62 -39.50 7.57 15.69
N ARG A 63 -39.41 6.53 16.53
CA ARG A 63 -40.57 5.77 17.03
C ARG A 63 -41.38 6.55 18.07
N ASN A 64 -40.72 7.37 18.88
CA ASN A 64 -41.37 8.15 19.95
C ASN A 64 -41.96 9.49 19.47
N ARG A 65 -41.70 9.90 18.24
CA ARG A 65 -42.26 11.13 17.67
C ARG A 65 -43.76 11.03 17.44
N ASP A 66 -44.45 12.15 17.65
CA ASP A 66 -45.89 12.26 17.38
C ASP A 66 -46.19 12.06 15.88
N ALA A 67 -46.97 11.02 15.58
CA ALA A 67 -47.36 10.64 14.23
C ALA A 67 -48.77 11.17 13.84
N GLY A 68 -49.35 12.08 14.62
CA GLY A 68 -50.74 12.55 14.46
C GLY A 68 -51.09 13.18 13.12
N SER A 69 -50.11 13.57 12.29
CA SER A 69 -50.30 14.09 10.93
C SER A 69 -50.21 13.03 9.82
N LEU A 70 -49.79 11.80 10.15
CA LEU A 70 -49.60 10.73 9.15
C LEU A 70 -50.89 9.96 8.90
N SER A 71 -51.11 9.57 7.64
CA SER A 71 -52.18 8.65 7.29
C SER A 71 -51.91 7.24 7.86
N PRO A 72 -52.94 6.40 8.06
CA PRO A 72 -52.74 5.01 8.50
C PRO A 72 -51.79 4.20 7.61
N ALA A 73 -51.77 4.47 6.31
CA ALA A 73 -50.86 3.82 5.36
C ALA A 73 -49.40 4.27 5.56
N GLN A 74 -49.17 5.57 5.76
CA GLN A 74 -47.85 6.10 6.09
C GLN A 74 -47.35 5.57 7.43
N LEU A 75 -48.21 5.48 8.45
CA LEU A 75 -47.84 4.94 9.76
C LEU A 75 -47.40 3.46 9.66
N SER A 76 -48.14 2.66 8.88
CA SER A 76 -47.78 1.27 8.63
C SER A 76 -46.42 1.14 7.93
N ARG A 77 -46.20 1.91 6.86
CA ARG A 77 -44.93 1.92 6.12
C ARG A 77 -43.76 2.44 6.96
N ARG A 78 -43.96 3.51 7.74
CA ARG A 78 -42.95 4.03 8.67
C ARG A 78 -42.55 2.97 9.67
N THR A 79 -43.52 2.28 10.27
CA THR A 79 -43.25 1.20 11.24
C THR A 79 -42.41 0.09 10.62
N HIS A 80 -42.79 -0.37 9.43
CA HIS A 80 -42.03 -1.38 8.70
C HIS A 80 -40.57 -0.95 8.44
N HIS A 81 -40.35 0.27 7.95
CA HIS A 81 -38.99 0.76 7.69
C HIS A 81 -38.16 0.98 8.96
N LEU A 82 -38.78 1.34 10.08
CA LEU A 82 -38.08 1.39 11.36
C LEU A 82 -37.70 -0.01 11.85
N ASP A 83 -38.49 -1.05 11.57
CA ASP A 83 -38.12 -2.45 11.85
C ASP A 83 -36.97 -2.95 10.94
N VAL A 84 -36.95 -2.51 9.68
CA VAL A 84 -35.82 -2.74 8.76
C VAL A 84 -34.56 -2.02 9.28
N LEU A 85 -34.69 -0.76 9.70
CA LEU A 85 -33.58 0.00 10.28
C LEU A 85 -33.06 -0.67 11.56
N HIS A 86 -33.96 -1.20 12.41
CA HIS A 86 -33.61 -1.97 13.60
C HIS A 86 -32.68 -3.14 13.27
N THR A 87 -33.08 -3.94 12.28
CA THR A 87 -32.31 -5.10 11.82
C THR A 87 -30.96 -4.66 11.22
N TYR A 88 -30.95 -3.57 10.45
CA TYR A 88 -29.73 -3.04 9.82
C TYR A 88 -28.68 -2.66 10.86
N TRP A 89 -29.02 -1.85 11.87
CA TRP A 89 -28.03 -1.44 12.86
C TRP A 89 -27.64 -2.57 13.81
N GLN A 90 -28.52 -3.53 14.10
CA GLN A 90 -28.16 -4.73 14.86
C GLN A 90 -27.14 -5.59 14.12
N THR A 91 -27.26 -5.69 12.80
CA THR A 91 -26.33 -6.44 11.94
C THR A 91 -24.95 -5.80 11.92
N GLY A 92 -24.86 -4.47 11.96
CA GLY A 92 -23.59 -3.74 12.13
C GLY A 92 -22.64 -3.83 10.94
N VAL A 93 -23.16 -4.10 9.73
CA VAL A 93 -22.40 -4.08 8.48
C VAL A 93 -22.64 -2.73 7.81
N PHE A 94 -21.65 -1.85 7.89
CA PHE A 94 -21.74 -0.47 7.45
C PHE A 94 -20.72 -0.15 6.35
N PRO A 95 -20.98 0.85 5.51
CA PRO A 95 -20.03 1.36 4.52
C PRO A 95 -18.67 1.74 5.10
N THR A 96 -17.66 1.60 4.26
CA THR A 96 -16.26 1.90 4.59
C THR A 96 -15.75 3.10 3.80
N ASN A 97 -15.14 4.07 4.47
CA ASN A 97 -14.59 5.26 3.83
C ASN A 97 -13.14 5.04 3.37
N HIS A 98 -12.98 4.55 2.14
CA HIS A 98 -11.68 4.25 1.53
C HIS A 98 -10.92 5.47 1.01
N TYR A 99 -11.59 6.60 0.80
CA TYR A 99 -11.07 7.67 -0.07
C TYR A 99 -10.86 9.01 0.63
N HIS A 100 -11.50 9.23 1.78
CA HIS A 100 -11.49 10.53 2.44
C HIS A 100 -10.78 10.44 3.80
N ALA A 101 -9.90 11.41 4.07
CA ALA A 101 -9.15 11.50 5.33
C ALA A 101 -10.03 11.84 6.55
N HIS A 102 -11.27 12.25 6.32
CA HIS A 102 -12.21 12.65 7.37
C HIS A 102 -13.50 11.84 7.26
N ARG A 103 -14.27 11.79 8.36
CA ARG A 103 -15.58 11.15 8.37
C ARG A 103 -16.48 11.76 7.28
N GLN A 104 -16.95 10.93 6.36
CA GLN A 104 -17.79 11.34 5.24
C GLN A 104 -18.86 10.28 4.97
N PRO A 105 -20.10 10.65 4.57
CA PRO A 105 -21.09 9.67 4.13
C PRO A 105 -20.63 8.95 2.85
N TYR A 106 -21.06 7.70 2.73
CA TYR A 106 -20.98 6.87 1.53
C TYR A 106 -22.37 6.31 1.33
N PHE A 107 -22.97 6.50 0.16
CA PHE A 107 -24.29 5.94 -0.13
C PHE A 107 -24.20 4.43 -0.36
N ARG A 108 -23.14 3.99 -1.04
CA ARG A 108 -22.67 2.61 -1.16
C ARG A 108 -21.15 2.59 -1.21
N ASP A 109 -20.49 1.68 -0.51
CA ASP A 109 -19.03 1.56 -0.57
C ASP A 109 -18.54 0.62 -1.68
N ASN A 110 -17.22 0.43 -1.75
CA ASN A 110 -16.56 -0.43 -2.75
C ASN A 110 -16.85 -1.92 -2.56
N TYR A 111 -17.36 -2.32 -1.39
CA TYR A 111 -17.78 -3.68 -1.09
C TYR A 111 -19.29 -3.87 -1.28
N ASP A 112 -19.93 -2.93 -1.99
CA ASP A 112 -21.35 -2.89 -2.24
C ASP A 112 -22.23 -2.76 -0.98
N VAL A 113 -21.65 -2.38 0.16
CA VAL A 113 -22.37 -2.15 1.41
C VAL A 113 -23.09 -0.80 1.33
N LEU A 114 -24.42 -0.83 1.51
CA LEU A 114 -25.27 0.36 1.50
C LEU A 114 -25.26 1.07 2.84
N CYS A 115 -25.36 2.41 2.84
CA CYS A 115 -25.71 3.14 4.06
C CYS A 115 -27.14 2.85 4.51
N ALA A 116 -27.49 3.25 5.73
CA ALA A 116 -28.82 3.00 6.29
C ALA A 116 -29.94 3.51 5.37
N VAL A 117 -29.84 4.73 4.84
CA VAL A 117 -30.87 5.28 3.93
C VAL A 117 -30.89 4.57 2.58
N GLY A 118 -29.71 4.27 2.01
CA GLY A 118 -29.59 3.51 0.78
C GLY A 118 -30.18 2.10 0.90
N TYR A 119 -30.00 1.46 2.06
CA TYR A 119 -30.55 0.15 2.38
C TYR A 119 -32.08 0.18 2.49
N LEU A 120 -32.66 1.18 3.17
CA LEU A 120 -34.12 1.35 3.23
C LEU A 120 -34.75 1.55 1.84
N LEU A 121 -34.12 2.38 1.00
CA LEU A 121 -34.54 2.58 -0.38
C LEU A 121 -34.44 1.29 -1.20
N TRP A 122 -33.36 0.53 -1.01
CA TRP A 122 -33.12 -0.73 -1.72
C TRP A 122 -34.16 -1.80 -1.37
N GLU A 123 -34.48 -1.96 -0.08
CA GLU A 123 -35.50 -2.89 0.42
C GLU A 123 -36.89 -2.58 -0.15
N ASP A 124 -37.19 -1.29 -0.38
CA ASP A 124 -38.44 -0.83 -1.02
C ASP A 124 -38.37 -0.84 -2.56
N GLY A 125 -37.38 -1.52 -3.14
CA GLY A 125 -37.24 -1.72 -4.58
C GLY A 125 -36.68 -0.54 -5.37
N GLN A 126 -36.20 0.53 -4.71
CA GLN A 126 -35.66 1.74 -5.36
C GLN A 126 -34.21 1.55 -5.86
N THR A 127 -33.86 0.35 -6.33
CA THR A 127 -32.49 -0.03 -6.72
C THR A 127 -31.90 0.86 -7.81
N THR A 128 -32.73 1.33 -8.75
CA THR A 128 -32.30 2.23 -9.83
C THR A 128 -31.94 3.62 -9.30
N LEU A 129 -32.68 4.11 -8.30
CA LEU A 129 -32.39 5.38 -7.64
C LEU A 129 -31.10 5.26 -6.80
N VAL A 130 -30.95 4.16 -6.06
CA VAL A 130 -29.76 3.88 -5.26
C VAL A 130 -28.51 3.81 -6.14
N ASP A 131 -28.57 3.03 -7.23
CA ASP A 131 -27.47 2.94 -8.20
C ASP A 131 -27.16 4.27 -8.86
N ARG A 132 -28.20 5.09 -9.09
CA ARG A 132 -28.03 6.42 -9.64
C ARG A 132 -27.34 7.35 -8.66
N ILE A 133 -27.68 7.34 -7.38
CA ILE A 133 -27.05 8.16 -6.34
C ILE A 133 -25.61 7.69 -6.08
N ASN A 134 -25.38 6.37 -5.93
CA ASN A 134 -24.04 5.81 -5.75
C ASN A 134 -23.09 6.23 -6.87
N ARG A 135 -23.61 6.23 -8.09
CA ARG A 135 -22.90 6.83 -9.21
C ARG A 135 -22.79 8.34 -8.99
N GLU A 136 -23.87 9.07 -9.11
CA GLU A 136 -23.85 10.51 -9.37
C GLU A 136 -23.50 11.40 -8.19
N ASN A 137 -23.59 10.91 -6.96
CA ASN A 137 -23.39 11.73 -5.78
C ASN A 137 -23.19 10.86 -4.50
N ASN A 138 -22.23 9.94 -4.53
CA ASN A 138 -22.07 8.91 -3.50
C ASN A 138 -21.76 9.48 -2.09
N TYR A 139 -21.14 10.65 -2.04
CA TYR A 139 -20.57 11.19 -0.80
C TYR A 139 -21.35 12.40 -0.25
N ALA A 140 -22.52 12.71 -0.80
CA ALA A 140 -23.33 13.81 -0.29
C ALA A 140 -24.23 13.39 0.88
N TYR A 141 -24.56 14.39 1.69
CA TYR A 141 -25.55 14.23 2.75
C TYR A 141 -26.97 14.19 2.16
N ILE A 142 -27.89 13.48 2.81
CA ILE A 142 -29.29 13.34 2.37
C ILE A 142 -29.96 14.70 2.15
N ALA A 143 -29.64 15.70 2.98
CA ALA A 143 -30.17 17.04 2.82
C ALA A 143 -29.81 17.67 1.46
N GLU A 144 -28.62 17.38 0.93
CA GLU A 144 -28.17 17.83 -0.38
C GLU A 144 -28.70 16.93 -1.49
N LEU A 145 -28.73 15.61 -1.26
CA LEU A 145 -29.24 14.63 -2.20
C LEU A 145 -30.72 14.86 -2.49
N ALA A 146 -31.55 15.14 -1.50
CA ALA A 146 -32.98 15.35 -1.69
C ALA A 146 -33.29 16.56 -2.58
N ALA A 147 -32.41 17.57 -2.63
CA ALA A 147 -32.54 18.69 -3.54
C ALA A 147 -32.24 18.31 -5.00
N GLN A 148 -31.36 17.33 -5.22
CA GLN A 148 -30.93 16.87 -6.55
C GLN A 148 -31.76 15.68 -7.07
N TYR A 149 -32.31 14.88 -6.15
CA TYR A 149 -33.08 13.67 -6.40
C TYR A 149 -34.45 13.80 -5.72
N PRO A 150 -35.44 14.45 -6.35
CA PRO A 150 -36.78 14.63 -5.78
C PRO A 150 -37.45 13.33 -5.35
N ALA A 151 -37.08 12.22 -6.00
CA ALA A 151 -37.54 10.87 -5.64
C ALA A 151 -37.22 10.48 -4.19
N ILE A 152 -36.15 11.01 -3.57
CA ILE A 152 -35.87 10.81 -2.14
C ILE A 152 -36.97 11.45 -1.30
N GLY A 153 -37.37 12.68 -1.64
CA GLY A 153 -38.44 13.40 -0.93
C GLY A 153 -39.79 12.72 -1.10
N SER A 154 -40.12 12.29 -2.33
CA SER A 154 -41.36 11.53 -2.59
C SER A 154 -41.39 10.20 -1.84
N TRP A 155 -40.29 9.45 -1.86
CA TRP A 155 -40.18 8.21 -1.11
C TRP A 155 -40.31 8.43 0.41
N ALA A 156 -39.68 9.49 0.94
CA ALA A 156 -39.81 9.85 2.35
C ALA A 156 -41.28 10.13 2.71
N GLU A 157 -41.96 10.99 1.96
CA GLU A 157 -43.36 11.35 2.20
C GLU A 157 -44.29 10.13 2.11
N GLU A 158 -44.12 9.29 1.09
CA GLU A 158 -44.89 8.06 0.91
C GLU A 158 -44.72 7.10 2.08
N ASN A 159 -43.52 7.00 2.63
CA ASN A 159 -43.16 6.12 3.74
C ASN A 159 -43.28 6.76 5.12
N GLY A 160 -43.85 7.97 5.20
CA GLY A 160 -44.14 8.65 6.47
C GLY A 160 -42.89 9.21 7.16
N PHE A 161 -41.85 9.54 6.42
CA PHE A 161 -40.64 10.24 6.88
C PHE A 161 -40.57 11.66 6.29
N THR A 162 -39.79 12.52 6.96
CA THR A 162 -39.30 13.75 6.33
C THR A 162 -37.87 13.56 5.84
N VAL A 163 -37.43 14.40 4.89
CA VAL A 163 -36.01 14.44 4.47
C VAL A 163 -35.08 14.74 5.64
N GLU A 164 -35.53 15.56 6.59
CA GLU A 164 -34.76 15.83 7.80
C GLU A 164 -34.58 14.56 8.64
N GLU A 165 -35.62 13.74 8.80
CA GLU A 165 -35.49 12.45 9.49
C GLU A 165 -34.55 11.48 8.77
N LEU A 166 -34.56 11.45 7.44
CA LEU A 166 -33.58 10.65 6.68
C LEU A 166 -32.15 11.17 6.88
N ALA A 167 -31.95 12.48 7.07
CA ALA A 167 -30.63 13.03 7.40
C ALA A 167 -30.15 12.62 8.81
N TRP A 168 -31.06 12.37 9.77
CA TRP A 168 -30.71 11.77 11.06
C TRP A 168 -30.29 10.31 10.91
N ILE A 169 -30.90 9.57 9.98
CA ILE A 169 -30.59 8.16 9.73
C ILE A 169 -29.24 7.98 9.01
N GLN A 170 -28.75 8.95 8.26
CA GLN A 170 -27.48 8.83 7.51
C GLN A 170 -26.26 9.20 8.38
N PRO A 171 -25.43 8.23 8.83
CA PRO A 171 -24.17 8.54 9.47
C PRO A 171 -23.10 8.91 8.42
N GLY A 172 -22.01 9.55 8.87
CA GLY A 172 -20.74 9.53 8.14
C GLY A 172 -19.88 8.34 8.58
N TYR A 173 -18.91 7.93 7.75
CA TYR A 173 -18.02 6.80 8.02
C TYR A 173 -16.57 7.28 8.17
N PRO A 174 -15.86 6.85 9.23
CA PRO A 174 -14.50 7.31 9.50
C PRO A 174 -13.58 6.79 8.40
N ALA A 175 -12.52 7.55 8.08
CA ALA A 175 -11.48 7.07 7.17
C ALA A 175 -11.02 5.68 7.60
N ILE A 176 -10.74 4.78 6.64
CA ILE A 176 -10.04 3.52 6.97
C ILE A 176 -8.74 3.90 7.63
N GLN A 177 -8.66 3.57 8.91
CA GLN A 177 -7.41 3.42 9.60
C GLN A 177 -7.04 1.95 9.41
N PRO A 178 -5.95 1.63 8.68
CA PRO A 178 -5.37 0.31 8.80
C PRO A 178 -5.20 -0.03 10.28
N ASP A 179 -5.42 -1.28 10.68
CA ASP A 179 -5.21 -1.71 12.07
C ASP A 179 -3.70 -1.73 12.33
N TYR A 180 -3.18 -0.54 12.61
CA TYR A 180 -1.78 -0.29 12.90
C TYR A 180 -1.51 -0.73 14.33
N LYS A 181 -0.61 -1.69 14.49
CA LYS A 181 -0.10 -2.12 15.80
C LYS A 181 1.38 -1.83 15.88
N HIS A 182 1.83 -1.44 17.05
CA HIS A 182 3.26 -1.46 17.34
C HIS A 182 3.74 -2.92 17.32
N TRP A 183 4.98 -3.11 16.89
CA TRP A 183 5.69 -4.37 17.08
C TRP A 183 7.08 -4.05 17.63
N GLY A 184 7.27 -4.31 18.92
CA GLY A 184 8.42 -3.84 19.69
C GLY A 184 8.32 -2.37 20.14
N SER A 185 9.18 -1.99 21.09
CA SER A 185 9.33 -0.61 21.61
C SER A 185 10.47 0.17 20.95
N GLY A 186 10.90 -0.23 19.76
CA GLY A 186 11.91 0.49 18.97
C GLY A 186 13.34 0.00 19.12
N LEU A 187 14.24 0.73 18.47
CA LEU A 187 15.69 0.48 18.43
C LEU A 187 16.42 1.38 19.44
N ASN A 188 17.72 1.15 19.64
CA ASN A 188 18.56 2.15 20.30
C ASN A 188 18.58 3.48 19.52
N THR A 189 18.90 4.60 20.20
CA THR A 189 18.92 5.93 19.57
C THR A 189 19.82 5.95 18.33
N GLY A 190 19.26 6.33 17.18
CA GLY A 190 19.95 6.36 15.89
C GLY A 190 20.03 5.01 15.18
N GLY A 191 19.45 3.96 15.76
CA GLY A 191 19.39 2.64 15.17
C GLY A 191 18.50 2.58 13.92
N ARG A 192 18.79 1.65 13.01
CA ARG A 192 18.10 1.48 11.73
C ARG A 192 17.90 0.02 11.40
N ILE A 193 16.73 -0.33 10.88
CA ILE A 193 16.51 -1.60 10.16
C ILE A 193 16.58 -1.28 8.67
N ASN A 194 17.56 -1.86 7.98
CA ASN A 194 17.78 -1.66 6.55
C ASN A 194 17.09 -2.75 5.72
N VAL A 195 16.94 -3.96 6.27
CA VAL A 195 16.43 -5.11 5.53
C VAL A 195 15.68 -6.09 6.44
N MET A 196 14.70 -6.78 5.87
CA MET A 196 13.90 -7.80 6.53
C MET A 196 13.80 -9.06 5.66
N ALA A 197 13.75 -10.24 6.28
CA ALA A 197 13.51 -11.51 5.58
C ALA A 197 12.69 -12.47 6.44
N VAL A 198 11.96 -13.40 5.81
CA VAL A 198 11.17 -14.44 6.50
C VAL A 198 11.76 -15.82 6.30
N ASN A 199 11.60 -16.70 7.29
CA ASN A 199 12.12 -18.07 7.24
C ASN A 199 11.23 -19.03 6.42
N GLY A 200 11.35 -18.99 5.10
CA GLY A 200 10.71 -19.98 4.23
C GLY A 200 9.18 -20.11 4.40
N ASN A 201 8.62 -21.24 3.97
CA ASN A 201 7.17 -21.42 3.80
C ASN A 201 6.35 -21.41 5.11
N ALA A 202 6.99 -21.59 6.27
CA ALA A 202 6.29 -21.62 7.54
C ALA A 202 6.10 -20.23 8.15
N GLU A 203 6.84 -19.20 7.66
CA GLU A 203 6.79 -17.82 8.16
C GLU A 203 6.71 -17.75 9.69
N SER A 204 7.57 -18.50 10.37
CA SER A 204 7.59 -18.57 11.83
C SER A 204 8.58 -17.58 12.45
N LEU A 205 9.50 -17.03 11.67
CA LEU A 205 10.50 -16.04 12.07
C LEU A 205 10.64 -14.96 11.00
N LEU A 206 10.58 -13.71 11.44
CA LEU A 206 10.92 -12.51 10.70
C LEU A 206 12.29 -12.00 11.18
N PHE A 207 13.31 -12.12 10.34
CA PHE A 207 14.63 -11.55 10.57
C PHE A 207 14.62 -10.06 10.23
N VAL A 208 15.24 -9.26 11.11
CA VAL A 208 15.47 -7.83 10.90
C VAL A 208 16.96 -7.55 11.06
N ALA A 209 17.53 -6.76 10.15
CA ALA A 209 18.93 -6.37 10.25
C ALA A 209 19.18 -4.93 9.78
N GLY A 210 20.26 -4.34 10.26
CA GLY A 210 20.64 -2.97 9.94
C GLY A 210 21.79 -2.48 10.81
N SER A 211 21.64 -1.30 11.40
CA SER A 211 22.61 -0.72 12.33
C SER A 211 21.93 -0.49 13.68
N PHE A 212 22.06 -1.43 14.60
CA PHE A 212 21.51 -1.32 15.96
C PHE A 212 22.28 -2.25 16.91
N ASP A 213 22.32 -1.91 18.20
CA ASP A 213 22.89 -2.77 19.26
C ASP A 213 21.81 -3.35 20.19
N LYS A 214 20.58 -2.84 20.08
CA LYS A 214 19.41 -3.29 20.83
C LYS A 214 18.13 -3.13 20.02
N ILE A 215 17.18 -4.03 20.29
CA ILE A 215 15.81 -3.96 19.81
C ILE A 215 14.86 -4.31 20.95
N ASP A 216 13.93 -3.42 21.28
CA ASP A 216 12.96 -3.61 22.37
C ASP A 216 13.64 -3.98 23.71
N GLY A 217 14.79 -3.37 23.99
CA GLY A 217 15.63 -3.65 25.16
C GLY A 217 16.46 -4.95 25.09
N VAL A 218 16.23 -5.82 24.10
CA VAL A 218 17.04 -7.02 23.85
C VAL A 218 18.34 -6.64 23.17
N ALA A 219 19.49 -7.05 23.75
CA ALA A 219 20.80 -6.84 23.15
C ALA A 219 20.95 -7.68 21.88
N ALA A 220 21.17 -7.04 20.74
CA ALA A 220 21.27 -7.68 19.43
C ALA A 220 22.22 -6.85 18.54
N ASN A 221 23.32 -7.46 18.09
CA ASN A 221 24.31 -6.76 17.28
C ASN A 221 23.91 -6.83 15.80
N SER A 222 23.18 -5.81 15.35
CA SER A 222 22.77 -5.55 13.96
C SER A 222 21.83 -6.57 13.32
N ILE A 223 21.43 -7.61 14.05
CA ILE A 223 20.47 -8.61 13.58
C ILE A 223 19.70 -9.27 14.73
N ALA A 224 18.39 -9.44 14.53
CA ALA A 224 17.47 -10.13 15.44
C ALA A 224 16.38 -10.88 14.66
N ALA A 225 15.68 -11.80 15.31
CA ALA A 225 14.51 -12.49 14.75
C ALA A 225 13.27 -12.28 15.62
N TRP A 226 12.11 -12.10 15.00
CA TRP A 226 10.81 -11.94 15.62
C TRP A 226 9.93 -13.16 15.31
N ASP A 227 9.33 -13.77 16.32
CA ASP A 227 8.46 -14.96 16.14
C ASP A 227 6.95 -14.65 16.09
N GLY A 228 6.57 -13.39 16.23
CA GLY A 228 5.17 -12.96 16.41
C GLY A 228 4.81 -12.56 17.84
N ALA A 229 5.62 -12.95 18.82
CA ALA A 229 5.42 -12.68 20.25
C ALA A 229 6.66 -12.10 20.95
N GLY A 230 7.87 -12.46 20.53
CA GLY A 230 9.13 -12.03 21.15
C GLY A 230 10.33 -12.00 20.20
N TRP A 231 11.37 -11.28 20.64
CA TRP A 231 12.65 -11.16 19.95
C TRP A 231 13.62 -12.28 20.35
N HIS A 232 14.36 -12.77 19.35
CA HIS A 232 15.41 -13.79 19.46
C HIS A 232 16.72 -13.25 18.90
N THR A 233 17.82 -13.49 19.61
CA THR A 233 19.17 -13.10 19.18
C THR A 233 19.81 -14.19 18.31
N LEU A 234 20.54 -13.80 17.26
CA LEU A 234 21.30 -14.74 16.43
C LEU A 234 22.76 -14.78 16.91
N GLY A 235 23.01 -15.50 18.01
CA GLY A 235 24.33 -15.58 18.64
C GLY A 235 24.89 -14.18 18.99
N ASN A 236 26.14 -13.92 18.63
CA ASN A 236 26.78 -12.62 18.86
C ASN A 236 26.49 -11.57 17.76
N GLY A 237 25.72 -11.91 16.72
CA GLY A 237 25.49 -11.04 15.57
C GLY A 237 26.78 -10.62 14.86
N VAL A 238 26.79 -9.39 14.34
CA VAL A 238 27.93 -8.77 13.65
C VAL A 238 28.22 -7.38 14.21
N ILE A 239 29.46 -6.88 14.09
CA ILE A 239 29.77 -5.48 14.45
C ILE A 239 29.87 -4.63 13.18
N GLY A 240 28.94 -3.69 13.03
CA GLY A 240 28.81 -2.84 11.85
C GLY A 240 27.38 -2.80 11.35
N GLU A 241 27.19 -2.56 10.06
CA GLU A 241 25.87 -2.40 9.45
C GLU A 241 25.61 -3.51 8.43
N ILE A 242 24.41 -4.11 8.50
CA ILE A 242 23.91 -5.03 7.46
C ILE A 242 23.05 -4.23 6.49
N TYR A 243 23.29 -4.39 5.18
CA TYR A 243 22.52 -3.72 4.12
C TYR A 243 21.52 -4.65 3.44
N ASP A 244 21.84 -5.94 3.30
CA ASP A 244 20.97 -6.91 2.64
C ASP A 244 21.10 -8.31 3.28
N MET A 245 20.05 -9.12 3.17
CA MET A 245 20.04 -10.50 3.66
C MET A 245 19.13 -11.40 2.81
N GLU A 246 19.47 -12.69 2.75
CA GLU A 246 18.60 -13.69 2.13
C GLU A 246 18.60 -15.01 2.91
N TYR A 247 17.40 -15.53 3.17
CA TYR A 247 17.19 -16.81 3.80
C TYR A 247 17.15 -17.94 2.75
N ILE A 248 18.10 -18.85 2.85
CA ILE A 248 18.22 -20.00 1.95
C ILE A 248 17.32 -21.13 2.46
N GLN A 249 16.16 -21.29 1.84
CA GLN A 249 15.12 -22.21 2.31
C GLN A 249 15.57 -23.68 2.37
N PHE A 250 16.33 -24.17 1.40
CA PHE A 250 16.63 -25.60 1.28
C PHE A 250 17.62 -26.13 2.34
N ASN A 251 18.41 -25.26 2.97
CA ASN A 251 19.40 -25.64 3.97
C ASN A 251 19.29 -24.85 5.28
N ASN A 252 18.24 -24.03 5.43
CA ASN A 252 17.93 -23.22 6.61
C ASN A 252 19.11 -22.33 7.05
N LYS A 253 19.76 -21.68 6.08
CA LYS A 253 20.87 -20.74 6.33
C LYS A 253 20.42 -19.32 6.02
N LEU A 254 21.03 -18.35 6.70
CA LEU A 254 20.84 -16.93 6.40
C LEU A 254 22.18 -16.34 5.97
N ILE A 255 22.22 -15.71 4.81
CA ILE A 255 23.37 -14.92 4.38
C ILE A 255 23.06 -13.45 4.61
N VAL A 256 24.03 -12.71 5.14
CA VAL A 256 23.97 -11.27 5.33
C VAL A 256 25.15 -10.62 4.64
N VAL A 257 24.91 -9.44 4.07
CA VAL A 257 25.95 -8.58 3.50
C VAL A 257 25.86 -7.16 4.03
N GLY A 258 27.00 -6.47 4.08
CA GLY A 258 27.03 -5.11 4.59
C GLY A 258 28.41 -4.49 4.70
N ASP A 259 28.57 -3.64 5.71
CA ASP A 259 29.81 -3.03 6.18
C ASP A 259 30.01 -3.40 7.65
N PHE A 260 30.51 -4.61 7.88
CA PHE A 260 30.63 -5.19 9.22
C PHE A 260 31.80 -6.16 9.32
N TYR A 261 32.15 -6.56 10.54
CA TYR A 261 33.03 -7.70 10.81
C TYR A 261 32.45 -8.64 11.87
N LEU A 262 32.93 -9.89 11.90
CA LEU A 262 32.50 -10.87 12.91
C LEU A 262 33.18 -10.62 14.28
N PRO A 263 32.41 -10.58 15.37
CA PRO A 263 32.97 -10.55 16.72
C PRO A 263 33.95 -11.71 16.94
N GLY A 264 35.17 -11.40 17.38
CA GLY A 264 36.21 -12.39 17.64
C GLY A 264 37.06 -12.79 16.42
N ASP A 265 36.65 -12.45 15.20
CA ASP A 265 37.47 -12.58 13.99
C ASP A 265 37.27 -11.38 13.04
N PRO A 266 37.89 -10.21 13.33
CA PRO A 266 37.76 -9.00 12.51
C PRO A 266 38.30 -9.13 11.08
N SER A 267 38.98 -10.23 10.74
CA SER A 267 39.41 -10.52 9.37
C SER A 267 38.26 -11.00 8.48
N LYS A 268 37.12 -11.39 9.07
CA LYS A 268 35.90 -11.83 8.39
C LYS A 268 34.93 -10.66 8.30
N GLN A 269 34.86 -10.03 7.14
CA GLN A 269 34.10 -8.79 6.95
C GLN A 269 33.04 -8.94 5.85
N ASN A 270 32.02 -8.08 5.89
CA ASN A 270 31.04 -7.78 4.84
C ASN A 270 30.13 -8.91 4.32
N VAL A 271 30.52 -10.18 4.40
CA VAL A 271 29.74 -11.33 3.91
C VAL A 271 29.82 -12.47 4.92
N ALA A 272 28.69 -12.80 5.54
CA ALA A 272 28.63 -13.83 6.57
C ALA A 272 27.40 -14.72 6.42
N LEU A 273 27.54 -15.96 6.91
CA LEU A 273 26.51 -16.98 6.90
C LEU A 273 26.20 -17.42 8.33
N TRP A 274 24.90 -17.44 8.66
CA TRP A 274 24.37 -18.05 9.87
C TRP A 274 23.83 -19.45 9.55
N ASP A 275 24.28 -20.45 10.30
CA ASP A 275 23.87 -21.84 10.13
C ASP A 275 22.78 -22.32 11.11
N GLY A 276 22.20 -21.39 11.88
CA GLY A 276 21.29 -21.68 12.98
C GLY A 276 21.96 -21.67 14.36
N ASN A 277 23.29 -21.79 14.43
CA ASN A 277 24.04 -21.81 15.69
C ASN A 277 25.27 -20.90 15.67
N ASN A 278 25.96 -20.78 14.54
CA ASN A 278 27.23 -20.06 14.42
C ASN A 278 27.26 -19.16 13.18
N TRP A 279 27.97 -18.04 13.33
CA TRP A 279 28.34 -17.16 12.23
C TRP A 279 29.66 -17.62 11.60
N THR A 280 29.69 -17.69 10.27
CA THR A 280 30.90 -17.98 9.49
C THR A 280 31.09 -16.90 8.43
N GLY A 281 32.27 -16.28 8.39
CA GLY A 281 32.62 -15.31 7.35
C GLY A 281 32.94 -16.00 6.04
N LEU A 282 32.37 -15.53 4.94
CA LEU A 282 32.55 -16.14 3.62
C LEU A 282 33.72 -15.55 2.83
N GLN A 283 34.15 -14.35 3.19
CA GLN A 283 35.32 -13.69 2.61
C GLN A 283 36.35 -13.33 3.69
N THR A 284 37.58 -12.98 3.28
CA THR A 284 38.67 -12.63 4.19
C THR A 284 39.39 -11.35 3.77
N GLY A 285 39.73 -10.54 4.77
CA GLY A 285 40.37 -9.24 4.58
C GLY A 285 39.38 -8.11 4.36
N ASP A 286 39.91 -6.90 4.21
CA ASP A 286 39.15 -5.70 3.92
C ASP A 286 38.73 -5.70 2.44
N MET A 287 37.45 -5.49 2.17
CA MET A 287 36.89 -5.40 0.81
C MET A 287 37.09 -4.01 0.18
N GLY A 288 37.57 -3.02 0.95
CA GLY A 288 37.83 -1.66 0.47
C GLY A 288 36.55 -0.96 0.02
N GLY A 289 35.42 -1.30 0.64
CA GLY A 289 34.08 -0.81 0.34
C GLY A 289 33.00 -1.73 0.93
N LYS A 290 31.75 -1.40 0.65
CA LYS A 290 30.54 -2.03 1.19
C LYS A 290 29.99 -3.05 0.21
N VAL A 291 29.30 -4.04 0.75
CA VAL A 291 28.43 -4.93 -0.03
C VAL A 291 26.99 -4.52 0.26
N LEU A 292 26.32 -3.96 -0.74
CA LEU A 292 25.00 -3.31 -0.60
C LEU A 292 23.85 -4.27 -0.87
N THR A 293 24.07 -5.32 -1.66
CA THR A 293 23.01 -6.22 -2.09
C THR A 293 23.54 -7.62 -2.38
N LEU A 294 22.68 -8.62 -2.25
CA LEU A 294 22.98 -10.00 -2.58
C LEU A 294 21.81 -10.68 -3.28
N SER A 295 22.09 -11.78 -3.98
CA SER A 295 21.07 -12.75 -4.37
C SER A 295 21.64 -14.16 -4.38
N THR A 296 20.87 -15.15 -3.94
CA THR A 296 21.28 -16.56 -3.93
C THR A 296 20.56 -17.40 -4.98
N SER A 297 21.27 -18.43 -5.44
CA SER A 297 20.73 -19.57 -6.17
C SER A 297 21.03 -20.86 -5.40
N PHE A 298 20.60 -22.02 -5.94
CA PHE A 298 20.90 -23.30 -5.31
C PHE A 298 22.40 -23.52 -5.05
N TYR A 299 23.27 -22.96 -5.90
CA TYR A 299 24.72 -23.13 -5.77
C TYR A 299 25.51 -21.84 -5.75
N ASP A 300 24.93 -20.72 -6.20
CA ASP A 300 25.64 -19.47 -6.36
C ASP A 300 25.19 -18.41 -5.35
N LEU A 301 26.12 -17.55 -4.97
CA LEU A 301 25.89 -16.29 -4.29
C LEU A 301 26.39 -15.18 -5.21
N TYR A 302 25.52 -14.21 -5.47
CA TYR A 302 25.85 -12.98 -6.18
C TYR A 302 25.87 -11.85 -5.17
N ILE A 303 26.92 -11.02 -5.21
CA ILE A 303 27.05 -9.83 -4.36
C ILE A 303 27.32 -8.60 -5.21
N GLY A 304 26.80 -7.46 -4.77
CA GLY A 304 26.97 -6.16 -5.41
C GLY A 304 27.21 -5.06 -4.39
N GLY A 305 28.00 -4.05 -4.75
CA GLY A 305 28.29 -2.89 -3.90
C GLY A 305 29.32 -1.96 -4.54
N ASP A 306 30.09 -1.25 -3.71
CA ASP A 306 31.16 -0.33 -4.11
C ASP A 306 32.57 -0.85 -3.73
N PHE A 307 32.68 -2.15 -3.44
CA PHE A 307 33.91 -2.80 -3.00
C PHE A 307 34.97 -2.95 -4.11
N THR A 308 36.23 -2.97 -3.69
CA THR A 308 37.41 -3.00 -4.57
C THR A 308 38.30 -4.23 -4.36
N MET A 309 38.01 -5.04 -3.35
CA MET A 309 38.77 -6.22 -2.99
C MET A 309 37.84 -7.38 -2.61
N LEU A 310 38.27 -8.61 -2.87
CA LEU A 310 37.57 -9.84 -2.50
C LEU A 310 38.59 -10.93 -2.19
N ASN A 311 38.58 -11.47 -0.97
CA ASN A 311 39.59 -12.43 -0.51
C ASN A 311 41.05 -11.95 -0.69
N GLY A 312 41.28 -10.65 -0.48
CA GLY A 312 42.60 -10.02 -0.67
C GLY A 312 43.07 -9.91 -2.12
N GLN A 313 42.21 -10.19 -3.11
CA GLN A 313 42.48 -9.95 -4.52
C GLN A 313 41.69 -8.74 -5.03
N PRO A 314 42.20 -7.99 -6.03
CA PRO A 314 41.44 -6.93 -6.67
C PRO A 314 40.12 -7.47 -7.24
N ALA A 315 39.02 -6.78 -6.93
CA ALA A 315 37.69 -7.02 -7.48
C ALA A 315 37.04 -5.67 -7.80
N LYS A 316 35.88 -5.67 -8.46
CA LYS A 316 35.20 -4.40 -8.73
C LYS A 316 33.68 -4.54 -8.71
N ASN A 317 33.08 -4.02 -7.65
CA ASN A 317 31.65 -3.74 -7.44
C ASN A 317 30.66 -4.93 -7.53
N ALA A 318 31.05 -6.06 -8.11
CA ALA A 318 30.22 -7.26 -8.19
C ALA A 318 31.08 -8.53 -8.15
N GLY A 319 30.58 -9.56 -7.47
CA GLY A 319 31.29 -10.83 -7.25
C GLY A 319 30.34 -12.01 -7.19
N LYS A 320 30.80 -13.16 -7.69
CA LYS A 320 30.04 -14.42 -7.68
C LYS A 320 30.80 -15.46 -6.88
N ALA A 321 30.15 -16.11 -5.93
CA ALA A 321 30.69 -17.27 -5.24
C ALA A 321 29.90 -18.54 -5.56
N LYS A 322 30.61 -19.66 -5.73
CA LYS A 322 30.02 -20.99 -5.79
C LYS A 322 30.16 -21.68 -4.44
N SER A 323 29.09 -22.30 -3.98
CA SER A 323 29.13 -23.26 -2.89
C SER A 323 29.61 -24.60 -3.42
N GLU A 324 30.79 -25.02 -2.98
CA GLU A 324 31.36 -26.32 -3.30
C GLU A 324 31.26 -27.24 -2.08
N PHE A 325 30.81 -28.47 -2.29
CA PHE A 325 30.76 -29.49 -1.24
C PHE A 325 31.96 -30.42 -1.34
N ASN A 326 32.97 -30.19 -0.49
CA ASN A 326 34.13 -31.07 -0.31
C ASN A 326 34.15 -31.66 1.11
N GLY A 327 33.00 -32.17 1.58
CA GLY A 327 32.79 -32.63 2.96
C GLY A 327 32.44 -31.50 3.94
N THR A 328 32.60 -30.24 3.54
CA THR A 328 32.08 -29.02 4.18
C THR A 328 31.77 -28.02 3.05
N TYR A 329 30.76 -27.17 3.21
CA TYR A 329 30.47 -26.13 2.21
C TYR A 329 31.54 -25.05 2.23
N THR A 330 32.25 -24.85 1.12
CA THR A 330 33.20 -23.75 0.91
C THR A 330 32.67 -22.81 -0.16
N TRP A 331 32.86 -21.51 0.02
CA TRP A 331 32.46 -20.49 -0.94
C TRP A 331 33.68 -19.99 -1.72
N VAL A 332 33.68 -20.22 -3.02
CA VAL A 332 34.78 -19.80 -3.91
C VAL A 332 34.34 -18.59 -4.71
N PHE A 333 34.84 -17.42 -4.32
CA PHE A 333 34.55 -16.15 -4.99
C PHE A 333 35.35 -15.97 -6.28
N THR A 334 34.71 -15.32 -7.24
CA THR A 334 35.24 -14.93 -8.55
C THR A 334 34.73 -13.53 -8.90
N ASP A 335 35.54 -12.75 -9.63
CA ASP A 335 35.20 -11.39 -10.10
C ASP A 335 34.77 -11.36 -11.58
N VAL A 336 34.39 -12.53 -12.12
CA VAL A 336 33.94 -12.70 -13.51
C VAL A 336 32.73 -11.83 -13.87
N ILE A 337 31.99 -11.38 -12.85
CA ILE A 337 30.83 -10.50 -12.98
C ILE A 337 31.14 -9.03 -12.62
N SER A 338 32.41 -8.61 -12.64
CA SER A 338 32.77 -7.22 -12.30
C SER A 338 32.08 -6.17 -13.18
N VAL A 339 31.80 -4.99 -12.61
CA VAL A 339 31.22 -3.83 -13.31
C VAL A 339 31.97 -2.53 -12.97
N ASP A 340 31.84 -1.48 -13.78
CA ASP A 340 32.65 -0.26 -13.64
C ASP A 340 32.26 0.68 -12.48
N SER A 341 31.06 0.56 -11.92
CA SER A 341 30.53 1.40 -10.83
C SER A 341 29.64 0.60 -9.86
N THR A 342 29.10 1.26 -8.84
CA THR A 342 28.33 0.66 -7.74
C THR A 342 27.15 -0.18 -8.23
N VAL A 343 26.98 -1.37 -7.66
CA VAL A 343 25.74 -2.15 -7.78
C VAL A 343 24.88 -1.91 -6.55
N ARG A 344 23.64 -1.43 -6.74
CA ARG A 344 22.71 -1.04 -5.67
C ARG A 344 21.66 -2.10 -5.38
N CYS A 345 21.24 -2.85 -6.39
CA CYS A 345 20.26 -3.93 -6.22
C CYS A 345 20.57 -5.12 -7.12
N ILE A 346 20.33 -6.32 -6.59
CA ILE A 346 20.30 -7.57 -7.34
C ILE A 346 18.94 -8.22 -7.11
N THR A 347 18.30 -8.69 -8.17
CA THR A 347 17.07 -9.48 -8.08
C THR A 347 17.13 -10.65 -9.06
N ARG A 348 16.34 -11.69 -8.83
CA ARG A 348 16.45 -12.96 -9.57
C ARG A 348 15.08 -13.48 -9.98
N ASN A 349 14.99 -13.98 -11.22
CA ASN A 349 13.86 -14.75 -11.71
C ASN A 349 14.39 -16.02 -12.40
N GLY A 350 14.18 -17.18 -11.79
CA GLY A 350 14.76 -18.43 -12.28
C GLY A 350 16.28 -18.36 -12.34
N ASP A 351 16.87 -18.53 -13.51
CA ASP A 351 18.33 -18.47 -13.72
C ASP A 351 18.83 -17.09 -14.15
N TYR A 352 17.92 -16.12 -14.35
CA TYR A 352 18.26 -14.75 -14.69
C TYR A 352 18.52 -13.94 -13.42
N VAL A 353 19.72 -13.37 -13.32
CA VAL A 353 20.10 -12.48 -12.22
C VAL A 353 20.24 -11.08 -12.77
N LEU A 354 19.34 -10.18 -12.36
CA LEU A 354 19.32 -8.79 -12.77
C LEU A 354 20.15 -7.95 -11.80
N PHE A 355 21.04 -7.13 -12.35
CA PHE A 355 21.86 -6.17 -11.62
C PHE A 355 21.42 -4.76 -11.99
N GLY A 356 21.23 -3.90 -10.99
CA GLY A 356 20.94 -2.48 -11.16
C GLY A 356 21.85 -1.61 -10.29
N GLY A 357 22.24 -0.43 -10.79
CA GLY A 357 23.06 0.50 -10.03
C GLY A 357 23.57 1.68 -10.85
N ASP A 358 24.79 2.12 -10.54
CA ASP A 358 25.44 3.29 -11.14
C ASP A 358 26.31 2.92 -12.37
N PHE A 359 26.38 1.64 -12.74
CA PHE A 359 27.35 1.12 -13.71
C PHE A 359 26.94 1.28 -15.17
N THR A 360 27.92 1.45 -16.04
CA THR A 360 27.75 1.60 -17.49
C THR A 360 28.51 0.55 -18.30
N HIS A 361 29.38 -0.24 -17.66
CA HIS A 361 30.13 -1.32 -18.31
C HIS A 361 30.22 -2.58 -17.45
N THR A 362 30.15 -3.73 -18.12
CA THR A 362 30.34 -5.07 -17.51
C THR A 362 31.72 -5.67 -17.83
N SER A 363 32.08 -6.76 -17.14
CA SER A 363 33.31 -7.54 -17.37
C SER A 363 34.61 -6.72 -17.28
N VAL A 364 34.66 -5.66 -16.47
CA VAL A 364 35.79 -4.70 -16.47
C VAL A 364 37.13 -5.29 -16.05
N ASN A 365 37.13 -6.38 -15.28
CA ASN A 365 38.33 -7.12 -14.91
C ASN A 365 38.55 -8.40 -15.74
N ASN A 366 37.70 -8.69 -16.72
CA ASN A 366 37.78 -9.89 -17.55
C ASN A 366 38.00 -9.53 -19.04
N PRO A 367 39.26 -9.40 -19.51
CA PRO A 367 39.58 -9.02 -20.89
C PRO A 367 39.07 -10.00 -21.96
N SER A 368 38.71 -11.22 -21.55
CA SER A 368 38.16 -12.26 -22.43
C SER A 368 36.63 -12.37 -22.32
N GLY A 369 36.02 -11.62 -21.40
CA GLY A 369 34.60 -11.60 -21.14
C GLY A 369 33.83 -10.73 -22.14
N ASN A 370 32.52 -10.93 -22.20
CA ASN A 370 31.63 -10.06 -22.96
C ASN A 370 31.50 -8.71 -22.22
N GLN A 371 32.33 -7.74 -22.60
CA GLN A 371 32.21 -6.38 -22.10
C GLN A 371 31.08 -5.67 -22.84
N LEU A 372 30.01 -5.38 -22.11
CA LEU A 372 28.85 -4.66 -22.62
C LEU A 372 28.84 -3.24 -22.08
N THR A 373 28.49 -2.29 -22.95
CA THR A 373 28.01 -0.97 -22.50
C THR A 373 26.52 -1.11 -22.19
N VAL A 374 26.12 -0.65 -21.01
CA VAL A 374 24.77 -0.84 -20.45
C VAL A 374 24.26 0.45 -19.83
N ASN A 375 22.93 0.57 -19.72
CA ASN A 375 22.29 1.73 -19.12
C ASN A 375 21.87 1.40 -17.69
N HIS A 376 22.84 1.29 -16.76
CA HIS A 376 22.59 1.10 -15.33
C HIS A 376 21.92 -0.23 -14.92
N MET A 377 21.68 -1.11 -15.89
CA MET A 377 21.02 -2.39 -15.70
C MET A 377 21.52 -3.44 -16.70
N ALA A 378 21.73 -4.67 -16.21
CA ALA A 378 22.15 -5.81 -17.03
C ALA A 378 21.73 -7.12 -16.36
N TYR A 379 21.61 -8.21 -17.13
CA TYR A 379 21.36 -9.53 -16.57
C TYR A 379 22.54 -10.48 -16.79
N TRP A 380 22.80 -11.29 -15.78
CA TRP A 380 23.73 -12.41 -15.83
C TRP A 380 22.94 -13.71 -16.07
N TYR A 381 23.31 -14.44 -17.11
CA TYR A 381 22.68 -15.69 -17.51
C TYR A 381 23.69 -16.58 -18.25
N TYR A 382 23.65 -17.90 -17.99
CA TYR A 382 24.61 -18.88 -18.55
C TYR A 382 26.08 -18.44 -18.51
N ASP A 383 26.52 -17.96 -17.35
CA ASP A 383 27.88 -17.48 -17.12
C ASP A 383 28.33 -16.35 -18.09
N ASN A 384 27.38 -15.51 -18.52
CA ASN A 384 27.67 -14.36 -19.37
C ASN A 384 26.77 -13.15 -19.05
N TRP A 385 27.27 -11.97 -19.42
CA TRP A 385 26.50 -10.73 -19.38
C TRP A 385 25.65 -10.58 -20.61
N HIS A 386 24.45 -10.06 -20.40
CA HIS A 386 23.50 -9.71 -21.43
C HIS A 386 22.83 -8.38 -21.09
N THR A 387 22.36 -7.69 -22.13
CA THR A 387 21.55 -6.48 -21.98
C THR A 387 20.47 -6.45 -23.06
N GLU A 388 19.25 -6.15 -22.64
CA GLU A 388 18.12 -5.80 -23.50
C GLU A 388 17.62 -4.38 -23.17
N PHE A 389 18.41 -3.64 -22.38
CA PHE A 389 18.11 -2.32 -21.83
C PHE A 389 18.64 -1.24 -22.78
N THR A 390 17.96 -1.01 -23.89
CA THR A 390 18.43 -0.10 -24.96
C THR A 390 18.17 1.37 -24.69
N ASN A 391 17.20 1.69 -23.83
CA ASN A 391 16.89 3.07 -23.44
C ASN A 391 17.88 3.61 -22.40
N GLN A 392 18.17 4.91 -22.48
CA GLN A 392 18.91 5.62 -21.43
C GLN A 392 18.07 5.62 -20.14
N LEU A 393 18.52 4.90 -19.13
CA LEU A 393 17.93 4.87 -17.79
C LEU A 393 18.82 5.69 -16.85
N PRO A 394 18.26 6.38 -15.85
CA PRO A 394 19.04 6.86 -14.71
C PRO A 394 19.58 5.68 -13.88
N SER A 395 20.37 5.99 -12.85
CA SER A 395 20.83 4.97 -11.89
C SER A 395 19.64 4.24 -11.28
N ILE A 396 19.80 2.93 -11.08
CA ILE A 396 18.78 2.04 -10.52
C ILE A 396 19.03 1.85 -9.04
N THR A 397 18.04 2.17 -8.19
CA THR A 397 18.15 2.09 -6.73
C THR A 397 17.55 0.81 -6.17
N ALA A 398 16.51 0.28 -6.83
CA ALA A 398 15.82 -0.94 -6.47
C ALA A 398 15.25 -1.59 -7.73
N ALA A 399 15.12 -2.92 -7.74
CA ALA A 399 14.51 -3.65 -8.85
C ALA A 399 13.76 -4.88 -8.36
N TYR A 400 12.70 -5.23 -9.09
CA TYR A 400 11.90 -6.42 -8.89
C TYR A 400 11.49 -6.98 -10.25
N ILE A 401 11.51 -8.30 -10.40
CA ILE A 401 11.21 -8.97 -11.67
C ILE A 401 10.15 -10.04 -11.48
N GLU A 402 9.10 -10.02 -12.31
CA GLU A 402 8.04 -11.02 -12.27
C GLU A 402 7.27 -11.09 -13.58
N ASN A 403 6.90 -12.30 -14.02
CA ASN A 403 6.07 -12.55 -15.21
C ASN A 403 6.57 -11.84 -16.48
N GLY A 404 7.89 -11.66 -16.61
CA GLY A 404 8.52 -10.96 -17.73
C GLY A 404 8.58 -9.44 -17.59
N TYR A 405 7.98 -8.87 -16.54
CA TYR A 405 8.06 -7.46 -16.18
C TYR A 405 9.23 -7.20 -15.24
N VAL A 406 9.96 -6.11 -15.48
CA VAL A 406 10.95 -5.57 -14.55
C VAL A 406 10.43 -4.24 -14.04
N VAL A 407 10.29 -4.11 -12.73
CA VAL A 407 9.91 -2.89 -12.02
C VAL A 407 11.13 -2.33 -11.33
N CYS A 408 11.42 -1.05 -11.46
CA CYS A 408 12.57 -0.44 -10.80
C CYS A 408 12.28 0.90 -10.14
N GLY A 409 13.05 1.20 -9.10
CA GLY A 409 13.27 2.54 -8.59
C GLY A 409 14.49 3.15 -9.28
N ILE A 410 14.42 4.44 -9.57
CA ILE A 410 15.47 5.19 -10.25
C ILE A 410 15.90 6.41 -9.42
N GLN A 411 17.17 6.81 -9.58
CA GLN A 411 17.69 8.05 -9.01
C GLN A 411 17.40 9.23 -9.94
N ASP A 412 16.12 9.58 -10.04
CA ASP A 412 15.60 10.75 -10.76
C ASP A 412 14.67 11.53 -9.82
N PRO A 413 14.69 12.88 -9.78
CA PRO A 413 13.70 13.68 -9.05
C PRO A 413 12.24 13.40 -9.45
N GLN A 414 12.01 12.70 -10.56
CA GLN A 414 10.74 12.12 -10.95
C GLN A 414 10.84 10.60 -10.78
N VAL A 415 10.31 10.08 -9.66
CA VAL A 415 10.29 8.63 -9.42
C VAL A 415 9.49 7.95 -10.53
N VAL A 416 10.08 7.03 -11.28
CA VAL A 416 9.38 6.29 -12.36
C VAL A 416 9.55 4.80 -12.11
N LEU A 417 8.42 4.10 -11.95
CA LEU A 417 8.35 2.66 -12.16
C LEU A 417 8.43 2.44 -13.67
N PHE A 418 9.46 1.73 -14.13
CA PHE A 418 9.51 1.24 -15.50
C PHE A 418 8.98 -0.18 -15.57
N PHE A 419 8.47 -0.56 -16.73
CA PHE A 419 8.12 -1.95 -17.06
C PHE A 419 8.70 -2.31 -18.42
N ASN A 420 9.16 -3.55 -18.56
CA ASN A 420 9.52 -4.15 -19.84
C ASN A 420 8.56 -5.31 -20.14
N THR A 421 7.88 -5.26 -21.27
CA THR A 421 7.22 -6.43 -21.88
C THR A 421 7.88 -6.71 -23.22
N ALA A 422 8.51 -7.88 -23.36
CA ALA A 422 9.09 -8.34 -24.63
C ALA A 422 10.07 -7.33 -25.31
N GLY A 423 10.86 -6.61 -24.51
CA GLY A 423 11.87 -5.64 -24.98
C GLY A 423 11.37 -4.20 -25.13
N ILE A 424 10.09 -3.92 -24.84
CA ILE A 424 9.50 -2.58 -24.94
C ILE A 424 9.36 -1.98 -23.54
N TRP A 425 10.06 -0.87 -23.32
CA TRP A 425 10.06 -0.10 -22.08
C TRP A 425 8.93 0.93 -22.09
N ASN A 426 8.01 0.82 -21.13
CA ASN A 426 6.97 1.82 -20.90
C ASN A 426 7.25 2.59 -19.60
N MET A 427 7.22 3.91 -19.67
CA MET A 427 7.31 4.80 -18.51
C MET A 427 5.95 4.93 -17.83
N PHE A 428 5.91 4.82 -16.50
CA PHE A 428 4.73 5.23 -15.74
C PHE A 428 4.70 6.75 -15.53
N TYR A 429 3.77 7.45 -16.18
CA TYR A 429 3.55 8.89 -15.99
C TYR A 429 2.66 9.23 -14.77
N GLY A 430 2.13 8.22 -14.05
CA GLY A 430 1.13 8.40 -13.00
C GLY A 430 1.68 8.74 -11.60
N MET A 431 2.99 8.64 -11.36
CA MET A 431 3.63 9.27 -10.19
C MET A 431 4.04 10.69 -10.58
N HIS A 432 3.07 11.60 -10.70
CA HIS A 432 3.38 12.98 -11.04
C HIS A 432 4.20 13.65 -9.92
N LYS A 433 5.38 14.16 -10.35
CA LYS A 433 6.18 15.28 -9.81
C LYS A 433 5.77 15.73 -8.41
N TYR A 434 6.49 15.34 -7.35
CA TYR A 434 6.85 16.22 -6.21
C TYR A 434 7.82 15.50 -5.24
N ALA A 435 8.74 14.65 -5.71
CA ALA A 435 9.88 14.28 -4.88
C ALA A 435 10.91 15.41 -5.00
N THR A 436 10.96 16.29 -3.99
CA THR A 436 12.03 17.28 -3.87
C THR A 436 13.34 16.52 -3.70
N ASN A 437 14.27 16.60 -4.66
CA ASN A 437 15.73 16.40 -4.52
C ASN A 437 16.28 15.27 -3.62
N LEU A 438 15.55 14.18 -3.37
CA LEU A 438 15.98 13.14 -2.44
C LEU A 438 16.43 11.91 -3.22
N GLU A 439 17.70 11.55 -3.04
CA GLU A 439 18.27 10.27 -3.48
C GLU A 439 17.42 9.10 -2.89
N ASP A 440 17.25 8.02 -3.65
CA ASP A 440 16.61 6.76 -3.21
C ASP A 440 15.11 6.81 -2.83
N ALA A 441 14.25 7.37 -3.68
CA ALA A 441 12.81 7.43 -3.41
C ALA A 441 12.14 6.05 -3.24
N ILE A 442 12.56 5.03 -3.98
CA ILE A 442 12.13 3.63 -3.78
C ILE A 442 13.31 2.83 -3.26
N ARG A 443 13.16 2.30 -2.05
CA ARG A 443 14.14 1.46 -1.34
C ARG A 443 14.00 -0.02 -1.70
N GLY A 444 12.78 -0.49 -1.93
CA GLY A 444 12.57 -1.89 -2.26
C GLY A 444 11.13 -2.25 -2.58
N PHE A 445 10.96 -3.53 -2.90
CA PHE A 445 9.68 -4.14 -3.26
C PHE A 445 9.48 -5.44 -2.50
N PHE A 446 8.22 -5.81 -2.24
CA PHE A 446 7.89 -7.13 -1.72
C PHE A 446 6.48 -7.57 -2.15
N ARG A 447 6.24 -8.87 -2.14
CA ARG A 447 4.92 -9.47 -2.38
C ARG A 447 4.20 -9.71 -1.06
N TYR A 448 2.89 -9.45 -1.06
CA TYR A 448 2.00 -9.87 0.02
C TYR A 448 0.61 -10.18 -0.55
N GLY A 449 0.16 -11.42 -0.42
CA GLY A 449 -0.98 -11.94 -1.18
C GLY A 449 -0.75 -11.80 -2.69
N ASP A 450 -1.78 -11.43 -3.44
CA ASP A 450 -1.73 -11.30 -4.90
C ASP A 450 -1.12 -9.98 -5.39
N TYR A 451 -0.53 -9.18 -4.50
CA TYR A 451 -0.10 -7.82 -4.81
C TYR A 451 1.38 -7.58 -4.57
N LEU A 452 1.96 -6.75 -5.44
CA LEU A 452 3.29 -6.19 -5.27
C LEU A 452 3.18 -4.87 -4.50
N TYR A 453 4.14 -4.62 -3.61
CA TYR A 453 4.24 -3.37 -2.87
C TYR A 453 5.62 -2.74 -3.07
N ALA A 454 5.66 -1.42 -3.07
CA ALA A 454 6.87 -0.60 -3.07
C ALA A 454 6.94 0.21 -1.78
N TYR A 455 8.14 0.37 -1.23
CA TYR A 455 8.40 1.18 -0.05
C TYR A 455 9.65 2.03 -0.23
N GLY A 456 9.74 3.10 0.55
CA GLY A 456 10.86 4.03 0.52
C GLY A 456 10.43 5.43 0.89
N ASN A 457 11.20 6.41 0.42
CA ASN A 457 10.84 7.82 0.49
C ASN A 457 9.90 8.22 -0.66
N ILE A 458 8.77 7.53 -0.78
CA ILE A 458 7.83 7.69 -1.90
C ILE A 458 6.78 8.73 -1.53
N SER A 459 6.88 9.92 -2.11
CA SER A 459 5.82 10.94 -2.08
C SER A 459 5.08 10.95 -3.42
N GLY A 460 3.78 10.65 -3.46
CA GLY A 460 3.05 10.53 -4.74
C GLY A 460 1.54 10.85 -4.70
N GLY A 461 1.17 11.92 -5.43
CA GLY A 461 -0.15 12.24 -6.00
C GLY A 461 -1.15 12.94 -5.09
N ASP A 462 -1.46 14.24 -5.31
CA ASP A 462 -2.47 15.14 -4.67
C ASP A 462 -2.69 15.09 -3.13
N PHE A 463 -2.11 14.12 -2.44
CA PHE A 463 -2.03 13.99 -1.00
C PHE A 463 -0.69 14.58 -0.62
N SER A 464 -0.69 15.86 -0.26
CA SER A 464 0.46 16.45 0.42
C SER A 464 0.63 15.78 1.77
N LEU A 465 1.88 15.36 2.04
CA LEU A 465 2.48 14.92 3.32
C LEU A 465 2.64 13.39 3.48
N GLY A 466 3.77 12.84 2.99
CA GLY A 466 4.38 11.64 3.55
C GLY A 466 5.03 10.66 2.57
N SER A 467 6.11 10.00 3.03
CA SER A 467 6.71 8.78 2.43
C SER A 467 5.83 7.56 2.76
N GLY A 468 6.04 6.36 2.21
CA GLY A 468 5.16 5.26 2.65
C GLY A 468 5.23 3.95 1.89
N LEU A 469 4.13 3.21 2.00
CA LEU A 469 3.90 1.91 1.37
C LEU A 469 2.86 2.06 0.26
N PHE A 470 3.19 1.59 -0.93
CA PHE A 470 2.32 1.67 -2.10
C PHE A 470 2.05 0.27 -2.63
N LYS A 471 0.79 -0.02 -2.91
CA LYS A 471 0.38 -1.20 -3.67
C LYS A 471 0.57 -0.89 -5.16
N VAL A 472 1.18 -1.81 -5.89
CA VAL A 472 1.56 -1.66 -7.30
C VAL A 472 0.84 -2.74 -8.13
N TRP A 473 0.14 -2.31 -9.17
CA TRP A 473 -0.44 -3.17 -10.19
C TRP A 473 0.42 -3.06 -11.45
N VAL A 474 1.29 -4.05 -11.64
CA VAL A 474 2.26 -4.13 -12.74
C VAL A 474 1.55 -4.14 -14.10
N GLU A 475 0.54 -5.00 -14.25
CA GLU A 475 -0.19 -5.19 -15.50
C GLU A 475 -1.08 -3.99 -15.87
N LEU A 476 -1.62 -3.32 -14.85
CA LEU A 476 -2.51 -2.16 -15.03
C LEU A 476 -1.74 -0.83 -15.06
N ASN A 477 -0.42 -0.86 -14.83
CA ASN A 477 0.41 0.31 -14.67
C ASN A 477 -0.22 1.30 -13.67
N GLN A 478 -0.52 0.85 -12.45
CA GLN A 478 -1.17 1.66 -11.41
C GLN A 478 -0.47 1.48 -10.06
N ALA A 479 -0.60 2.48 -9.18
CA ALA A 479 -0.20 2.37 -7.78
C ALA A 479 -1.14 3.15 -6.85
N SER A 480 -1.29 2.70 -5.61
CA SER A 480 -2.11 3.34 -4.59
C SER A 480 -1.43 3.30 -3.23
N ALA A 481 -1.46 4.40 -2.49
CA ALA A 481 -0.97 4.42 -1.12
C ALA A 481 -1.77 3.43 -0.25
N VAL A 482 -1.03 2.65 0.54
CA VAL A 482 -1.55 1.71 1.56
C VAL A 482 -1.33 2.30 2.94
N THR A 483 -0.14 2.88 3.16
CA THR A 483 0.14 3.73 4.31
C THR A 483 0.95 4.96 3.91
N ILE A 484 0.70 6.09 4.57
CA ILE A 484 1.42 7.35 4.50
C ILE A 484 2.11 7.58 5.84
N ALA A 485 3.42 7.75 5.79
CA ALA A 485 4.34 7.96 6.88
C ALA A 485 4.95 9.35 6.78
N ASN A 486 5.16 10.04 7.90
CA ASN A 486 5.79 11.36 7.87
C ASN A 486 7.33 11.32 7.71
N GLY A 487 7.90 10.11 7.64
CA GLY A 487 9.30 9.83 7.33
C GLY A 487 9.44 8.60 6.43
N GLU A 488 10.63 8.43 5.88
CA GLU A 488 11.04 7.32 5.02
C GLU A 488 10.79 5.94 5.66
N VAL A 489 10.23 5.04 4.86
CA VAL A 489 10.16 3.61 5.19
C VAL A 489 11.43 2.94 4.68
N TRP A 490 12.28 2.48 5.59
CA TRP A 490 13.57 1.84 5.25
C TRP A 490 13.43 0.37 4.85
N ALA A 491 12.50 -0.35 5.49
CA ALA A 491 12.27 -1.76 5.22
C ALA A 491 10.79 -2.13 5.41
N ALA A 492 10.31 -3.04 4.58
CA ALA A 492 8.96 -3.57 4.65
C ALA A 492 8.88 -5.02 4.17
N ILE A 493 8.04 -5.85 4.81
CA ILE A 493 7.80 -7.23 4.39
C ILE A 493 6.44 -7.76 4.89
N GLY A 494 5.90 -8.77 4.20
CA GLY A 494 4.78 -9.57 4.70
C GLY A 494 5.24 -10.65 5.68
N PHE A 495 4.50 -10.85 6.77
CA PHE A 495 4.72 -11.92 7.75
C PHE A 495 3.44 -12.21 8.52
N GLN A 496 3.03 -13.48 8.66
CA GLN A 496 1.88 -13.91 9.49
C GLN A 496 0.61 -13.07 9.26
N ASN A 497 0.17 -12.94 8.01
CA ASN A 497 -1.00 -12.15 7.59
C ASN A 497 -0.93 -10.66 7.95
N SER A 498 0.26 -10.09 8.13
CA SER A 498 0.46 -8.66 8.35
C SER A 498 1.59 -8.14 7.48
N ILE A 499 1.59 -6.83 7.22
CA ILE A 499 2.75 -6.14 6.67
C ILE A 499 3.49 -5.47 7.81
N TYR A 500 4.80 -5.65 7.88
CA TYR A 500 5.68 -5.05 8.87
C TYR A 500 6.50 -3.95 8.22
N LEU A 501 6.68 -2.85 8.93
CA LEU A 501 7.38 -1.64 8.48
C LEU A 501 8.40 -1.21 9.53
N ALA A 502 9.54 -0.72 9.05
CA ALA A 502 10.53 0.01 9.83
C ALA A 502 11.02 1.25 9.05
N GLY A 503 11.25 2.37 9.73
CA GLY A 503 11.64 3.63 9.10
C GLY A 503 11.97 4.76 10.09
N ASN A 504 12.23 5.97 9.58
CA ASN A 504 12.35 7.18 10.40
C ASN A 504 11.04 7.98 10.46
N PHE A 505 9.92 7.29 10.57
CA PHE A 505 8.62 7.91 10.80
C PHE A 505 8.29 7.89 12.29
N ASP A 506 7.68 8.95 12.78
CA ASP A 506 7.03 8.97 14.10
C ASP A 506 5.50 9.11 13.98
N GLU A 507 4.98 9.12 12.75
CA GLU A 507 3.56 9.17 12.44
C GLU A 507 3.22 8.31 11.21
N LEU A 508 2.12 7.55 11.30
CA LEU A 508 1.47 6.89 10.17
C LEU A 508 0.02 7.38 10.09
N HIS A 509 -0.37 8.02 9.00
CA HIS A 509 -1.74 8.56 8.80
C HIS A 509 -2.26 9.45 9.94
N GLY A 510 -1.44 10.32 10.54
CA GLY A 510 -1.88 11.14 11.68
C GLY A 510 -1.78 10.44 13.04
N LEU A 511 -1.44 9.15 13.08
CA LEU A 511 -1.35 8.36 14.32
C LEU A 511 0.11 8.23 14.77
N PRO A 512 0.40 8.35 16.08
CA PRO A 512 1.77 8.34 16.61
C PRO A 512 2.41 6.95 16.58
N TYR A 513 3.60 6.87 15.99
CA TYR A 513 4.50 5.70 15.93
C TYR A 513 5.95 6.10 16.23
N PRO A 514 6.25 6.63 17.43
CA PRO A 514 7.52 7.32 17.74
C PRO A 514 8.79 6.48 17.53
N GLU A 515 8.64 5.15 17.48
CA GLU A 515 9.72 4.19 17.38
C GLU A 515 10.00 3.73 15.95
N GLY A 516 9.30 4.27 14.94
CA GLY A 516 9.54 3.96 13.53
C GLY A 516 9.29 2.50 13.17
N MET A 517 8.51 1.76 13.97
CA MET A 517 8.19 0.35 13.77
C MET A 517 6.69 0.14 13.85
N ALA A 518 6.10 -0.38 12.77
CA ALA A 518 4.66 -0.59 12.69
C ALA A 518 4.29 -1.90 11.99
N ARG A 519 3.16 -2.46 12.38
CA ARG A 519 2.52 -3.63 11.78
C ARG A 519 1.14 -3.24 11.27
N ILE A 520 0.87 -3.52 10.00
CA ILE A 520 -0.39 -3.29 9.32
C ILE A 520 -1.10 -4.63 9.13
N GLN A 521 -2.22 -4.82 9.83
CA GLN A 521 -3.13 -5.91 9.52
C GLN A 521 -4.02 -5.47 8.35
N LEU A 522 -3.76 -5.97 7.14
CA LEU A 522 -4.68 -5.77 6.02
C LEU A 522 -5.93 -6.65 6.22
N PRO A 523 -7.13 -6.19 5.78
CA PRO A 523 -8.34 -7.00 5.86
C PRO A 523 -8.13 -8.33 5.11
N PRO A 524 -8.86 -9.41 5.50
CA PRO A 524 -8.70 -10.72 4.87
C PRO A 524 -8.86 -10.62 3.35
N VAL A 525 -7.85 -11.05 2.61
CA VAL A 525 -7.91 -11.20 1.15
C VAL A 525 -8.98 -12.26 0.85
N GLY A 526 -10.07 -11.89 0.17
CA GLY A 526 -11.14 -12.87 -0.07
C GLY A 526 -12.48 -12.41 -0.65
N VAL A 527 -12.66 -11.16 -1.10
CA VAL A 527 -13.80 -10.83 -1.98
C VAL A 527 -13.21 -10.63 -3.38
N ASN A 528 -13.53 -11.54 -4.30
CA ASN A 528 -13.00 -11.59 -5.66
C ASN A 528 -13.22 -10.27 -6.42
N ASP A 529 -12.18 -9.45 -6.54
CA ASP A 529 -12.06 -8.44 -7.60
C ASP A 529 -11.76 -9.17 -8.92
N GLN A 530 -12.80 -9.52 -9.68
CA GLN A 530 -12.61 -9.91 -11.08
C GLN A 530 -12.49 -8.62 -11.90
N THR A 531 -11.27 -8.33 -12.36
CA THR A 531 -10.96 -7.20 -13.24
C THR A 531 -11.58 -7.39 -14.62
N LEU A 532 -12.18 -6.32 -15.18
CA LEU A 532 -12.68 -6.33 -16.56
C LEU A 532 -11.51 -6.30 -17.57
N PRO A 533 -11.62 -6.98 -18.73
CA PRO A 533 -10.57 -6.97 -19.77
C PRO A 533 -10.62 -5.68 -20.61
N VAL A 534 -10.43 -4.54 -19.94
CA VAL A 534 -10.50 -3.20 -20.55
C VAL A 534 -9.24 -2.44 -20.19
N GLU A 535 -8.50 -2.00 -21.20
CA GLU A 535 -7.37 -1.09 -21.06
C GLU A 535 -7.88 0.35 -21.06
N VAL A 536 -7.46 1.16 -20.09
CA VAL A 536 -7.87 2.57 -19.97
C VAL A 536 -6.65 3.47 -20.06
N ILE A 537 -6.62 4.30 -21.09
CA ILE A 537 -5.56 5.26 -21.41
C ILE A 537 -6.10 6.66 -21.14
N ALA A 538 -5.66 7.27 -20.04
CA ALA A 538 -6.01 8.63 -19.67
C ALA A 538 -4.95 9.64 -20.14
N SER A 539 -5.38 10.77 -20.69
CA SER A 539 -4.53 11.90 -21.12
C SER A 539 -5.13 13.22 -20.65
N ALA A 540 -4.43 14.34 -20.84
CA ALA A 540 -4.85 15.68 -20.39
C ALA A 540 -6.31 16.05 -20.72
N HIS A 541 -6.83 15.60 -21.88
CA HIS A 541 -8.20 15.89 -22.31
C HIS A 541 -8.96 14.67 -22.83
N ASN A 542 -8.35 13.49 -22.89
CA ASN A 542 -9.04 12.32 -23.43
C ASN A 542 -8.86 11.09 -22.53
N LEU A 543 -9.98 10.46 -22.16
CA LEU A 543 -10.01 9.14 -21.53
C LEU A 543 -10.42 8.12 -22.59
N ARG A 544 -9.44 7.36 -23.08
CA ARG A 544 -9.60 6.32 -24.09
C ARG A 544 -9.69 4.96 -23.44
N LEU A 545 -10.66 4.16 -23.83
CA LEU A 545 -10.83 2.78 -23.39
C LEU A 545 -10.63 1.89 -24.60
N GLN A 546 -9.67 0.98 -24.53
CA GLN A 546 -9.42 -0.05 -25.53
C GLN A 546 -9.79 -1.40 -24.92
N HIS A 547 -10.51 -2.22 -25.67
CA HIS A 547 -10.92 -3.52 -25.17
C HIS A 547 -11.15 -4.50 -26.32
N ASP A 548 -11.00 -5.79 -26.03
CA ASP A 548 -11.58 -6.82 -26.88
C ASP A 548 -13.11 -6.71 -26.84
N ALA A 549 -13.81 -7.35 -27.79
CA ALA A 549 -15.26 -7.32 -27.83
C ALA A 549 -15.86 -7.69 -26.46
N LEU A 550 -16.43 -6.70 -25.77
CA LEU A 550 -16.97 -6.89 -24.42
C LEU A 550 -18.03 -7.99 -24.45
N ALA A 551 -17.96 -8.96 -23.53
CA ALA A 551 -18.96 -10.00 -23.43
C ALA A 551 -20.33 -9.45 -22.99
N TYR A 552 -20.34 -8.32 -22.29
CA TYR A 552 -21.52 -7.71 -21.69
C TYR A 552 -21.54 -6.20 -21.88
N THR A 553 -22.74 -5.64 -21.94
CA THR A 553 -22.95 -4.19 -21.87
C THR A 553 -22.28 -3.65 -20.62
N THR A 554 -21.36 -2.70 -20.79
CA THR A 554 -20.54 -2.15 -19.71
C THR A 554 -20.81 -0.66 -19.57
N GLN A 555 -21.03 -0.21 -18.35
CA GLN A 555 -21.33 1.18 -18.07
C GLN A 555 -20.04 1.90 -17.66
N LEU A 556 -19.63 2.91 -18.43
CA LEU A 556 -18.58 3.87 -18.10
C LEU A 556 -19.21 5.11 -17.47
N GLU A 557 -18.69 5.53 -16.33
CA GLU A 557 -19.17 6.66 -15.54
C GLU A 557 -17.95 7.46 -15.06
N VAL A 558 -17.97 8.79 -15.15
CA VAL A 558 -16.88 9.67 -14.72
C VAL A 558 -17.41 10.71 -13.76
N PHE A 559 -16.74 10.90 -12.63
CA PHE A 559 -17.12 11.75 -11.50
C PHE A 559 -16.08 12.83 -11.25
N ASP A 560 -16.48 13.98 -10.72
CA ASP A 560 -15.54 14.90 -10.07
C ASP A 560 -15.21 14.47 -8.63
N LEU A 561 -14.28 15.16 -7.98
CA LEU A 561 -13.90 14.89 -6.59
C LEU A 561 -14.97 15.23 -5.55
N GLN A 562 -16.04 15.93 -5.93
CA GLN A 562 -17.21 16.12 -5.10
C GLN A 562 -18.20 14.96 -5.26
N GLY A 563 -17.83 13.94 -6.03
CA GLY A 563 -18.63 12.75 -6.32
C GLY A 563 -19.71 12.98 -7.37
N ARG A 564 -19.72 14.13 -8.06
CA ARG A 564 -20.74 14.46 -9.08
C ARG A 564 -20.45 13.73 -10.37
N LEU A 565 -21.43 13.08 -10.99
CA LEU A 565 -21.26 12.49 -12.34
C LEU A 565 -21.13 13.58 -13.41
N ILE A 566 -20.02 13.53 -14.13
CA ILE A 566 -19.62 14.44 -15.19
C ILE A 566 -19.86 13.83 -16.56
N ASN A 567 -19.69 12.51 -16.68
CA ASN A 567 -19.92 11.80 -17.93
C ASN A 567 -20.44 10.38 -17.69
N ARG A 568 -21.36 9.91 -18.54
CA ARG A 568 -21.78 8.50 -18.58
C ARG A 568 -21.90 8.03 -20.01
N GLN A 569 -21.29 6.90 -20.32
CA GLN A 569 -21.40 6.23 -21.62
C GLN A 569 -21.65 4.73 -21.42
N THR A 570 -22.47 4.14 -22.28
CA THR A 570 -22.75 2.70 -22.26
C THR A 570 -22.00 2.05 -23.42
N LEU A 571 -21.05 1.18 -23.08
CA LEU A 571 -20.28 0.34 -23.99
C LEU A 571 -21.10 -0.90 -24.31
N LYS A 572 -21.29 -1.21 -25.59
CA LYS A 572 -22.06 -2.36 -26.04
C LYS A 572 -21.12 -3.53 -26.37
N PRO A 573 -21.62 -4.78 -26.28
CA PRO A 573 -20.91 -5.93 -26.81
C PRO A 573 -20.51 -5.71 -28.27
N GLY A 574 -19.22 -5.85 -28.57
CA GLY A 574 -18.64 -5.61 -29.91
C GLY A 574 -18.07 -4.22 -30.15
N ASP A 575 -18.21 -3.28 -29.21
CA ASP A 575 -17.36 -2.08 -29.22
C ASP A 575 -15.88 -2.54 -29.08
N LEU A 576 -14.95 -1.78 -29.65
CA LEU A 576 -13.51 -2.04 -29.54
C LEU A 576 -12.76 -0.88 -28.89
N GLU A 577 -13.39 0.29 -28.91
CA GLU A 577 -12.80 1.52 -28.41
C GLU A 577 -13.89 2.50 -27.97
N THR A 578 -13.61 3.27 -26.93
CA THR A 578 -14.42 4.42 -26.51
C THR A 578 -13.54 5.58 -26.08
N ASN A 579 -13.97 6.80 -26.35
CA ASN A 579 -13.23 8.02 -26.01
C ASN A 579 -14.15 9.01 -25.29
N ILE A 580 -13.65 9.63 -24.22
CA ILE A 580 -14.27 10.77 -23.56
C ILE A 580 -13.37 11.99 -23.70
N ASP A 581 -13.87 13.00 -24.41
CA ASP A 581 -13.21 14.31 -24.51
C ASP A 581 -13.64 15.23 -23.35
N ALA A 582 -12.65 15.66 -22.56
CA ALA A 582 -12.76 16.58 -21.44
C ALA A 582 -12.16 17.96 -21.73
N GLY A 583 -11.91 18.32 -23.01
CA GLY A 583 -11.34 19.62 -23.38
C GLY A 583 -12.18 20.84 -22.99
N GLN A 584 -13.39 20.65 -22.47
CA GLN A 584 -14.27 21.71 -21.93
C GLN A 584 -14.54 21.55 -20.42
N TRP A 585 -13.97 20.54 -19.79
CA TRP A 585 -14.16 20.31 -18.36
C TRP A 585 -13.24 21.23 -17.56
N SER A 586 -13.60 21.47 -16.30
CA SER A 586 -12.70 22.21 -15.42
C SER A 586 -11.45 21.38 -15.17
N ALA A 587 -10.29 22.03 -15.10
CA ALA A 587 -9.08 21.34 -14.70
C ALA A 587 -9.28 20.75 -13.29
N GLY A 588 -8.92 19.49 -13.11
CA GLY A 588 -9.18 18.79 -11.86
C GLY A 588 -9.12 17.28 -12.03
N LEU A 589 -9.17 16.60 -10.89
CA LEU A 589 -9.17 15.16 -10.82
C LEU A 589 -10.60 14.63 -10.99
N TYR A 590 -10.72 13.63 -11.84
CA TYR A 590 -11.95 12.90 -12.10
C TYR A 590 -11.75 11.43 -11.75
N VAL A 591 -12.82 10.75 -11.33
CA VAL A 591 -12.81 9.31 -11.04
C VAL A 591 -13.67 8.63 -12.09
N TRP A 592 -13.20 7.58 -12.74
CA TRP A 592 -14.00 6.83 -13.70
C TRP A 592 -14.26 5.41 -13.19
N HIS A 593 -15.47 4.91 -13.41
CA HIS A 593 -15.92 3.56 -13.09
C HIS A 593 -16.40 2.86 -14.36
N LEU A 594 -16.03 1.59 -14.49
CA LEU A 594 -16.51 0.62 -15.46
C LEU A 594 -17.18 -0.51 -14.72
N ARG A 595 -18.42 -0.83 -15.07
CA ARG A 595 -19.19 -1.88 -14.41
C ARG A 595 -20.05 -2.66 -15.38
N ASN A 596 -20.02 -3.97 -15.27
CA ASN A 596 -20.98 -4.86 -15.89
C ASN A 596 -21.26 -6.05 -14.96
N GLN A 597 -22.01 -7.05 -15.44
CA GLN A 597 -22.36 -8.22 -14.64
C GLN A 597 -21.20 -9.23 -14.40
N SER A 598 -20.07 -9.09 -15.09
CA SER A 598 -18.86 -9.93 -14.89
C SER A 598 -17.81 -9.31 -13.97
N GLY A 599 -17.91 -8.02 -13.66
CA GLY A 599 -16.92 -7.34 -12.82
C GLY A 599 -17.02 -5.82 -12.85
N ALA A 600 -16.13 -5.20 -12.11
CA ALA A 600 -15.98 -3.75 -12.03
C ALA A 600 -14.50 -3.35 -12.10
N MET A 601 -14.25 -2.13 -12.57
CA MET A 601 -12.94 -1.52 -12.64
C MET A 601 -13.11 -0.01 -12.41
N SER A 602 -12.17 0.60 -11.70
CA SER A 602 -12.22 2.04 -11.44
C SER A 602 -10.82 2.63 -11.51
N GLY A 603 -10.74 3.92 -11.83
CA GLY A 603 -9.47 4.64 -11.80
C GLY A 603 -9.67 6.14 -11.72
N LYS A 604 -8.56 6.85 -11.70
CA LYS A 604 -8.53 8.31 -11.64
C LYS A 604 -8.03 8.86 -12.96
N TRP A 605 -8.47 10.07 -13.31
CA TRP A 605 -8.14 10.77 -14.53
C TRP A 605 -7.96 12.27 -14.22
N MET A 606 -6.74 12.77 -14.36
CA MET A 606 -6.46 14.19 -14.22
C MET A 606 -6.72 14.90 -15.55
N VAL A 607 -7.67 15.85 -15.57
CA VAL A 607 -7.91 16.74 -16.71
C VAL A 607 -7.14 18.03 -16.46
N THR A 608 -6.25 18.39 -17.37
CA THR A 608 -5.43 19.61 -17.27
C THR A 608 -5.84 20.64 -18.34
N PRO A 609 -5.56 21.95 -18.15
CA PRO A 609 -5.84 22.98 -19.15
C PRO A 609 -5.12 22.79 -20.48
#